data_AF-A0A932MJ57-F1
#
_entry.id   AF-A0A932MJ57-F1
#
_cell.length_a   1.000
_cell.length_b   1.000
_cell.length_c   1.000
_cell.angle_alpha   90.00
_cell.angle_beta   90.00
_cell.angle_gamma   90.00
#
_symmetry.space_group_name_H-M   'P 1'
#
loop_
_entity.id
_entity.type
_entity.pdbx_description
1 polymer ?
#
loop_
_entity_poly.entity_id
_entity_poly.type
_entity_poly.pdbx_seq_one_letter_code
_entity_poly.pdbx_strand_id
1 'polypeptide(L)'
;MMFRKTLFFGIVLTLAVCNLLFPQAPMFRGDLNHSGNFKSKGPEIFREVRWTFRTDGPVRSTPAVTGGTVYVGSGDGNLYTIDLASGNRKWAFDAGSAVHSSPAVADRTVYFTTRKGALVALDIGDGTHLWKFQIGTDLPNRWAYDYYQSSPAVVNGSVLVGGGDGNLYSIDAKTGKERWRFRAPARIRSSPAVDGGIVVVGDFAGHVYGIDLSSGKQLWKFDTEGASLYTQDFGFDRSAIVSSPSIHNGVVTVGGRDGFLYALSLKDGKERWRFNHEISWVLTSPAISDGLVFAGSSDGRFVHAVDHQTGKEVWRVKTKGAVWGSPAVSGDVVYVGDYEGNLYVLESKTGKELSRFKTGSLIHSSPVPVDGMVLIGSDDGYLYALGGTNRSVSANPQQPRKAVFWEALAGNPWFTFGVGEWVRDYFKANGYEVIDSRGLNDFLKEQSDERGASVIVFANNRFPSPLADDTTTGNPVRRYLDAGGKAVLLGNNPVAYIRDSSGQIQDIDFSRVGRVFGVNYSGRQTDAIGGWFSAHTTPDGARWGLKGWWMGMSSIEPREVTTVLARDEDGRAAAWVKNFGGPEGTGLVQLWIRRNGPSDLSEVLSVAEYGLRGR
;
A
#
# COMPACT_ATOMS: atom_id res chain seq x y z
N MET A 1 -5.81 85.37 -29.46
CA MET A 1 -4.43 84.92 -29.14
C MET A 1 -4.57 83.71 -28.22
N MET A 2 -4.23 82.52 -28.74
CA MET A 2 -4.41 81.21 -28.09
C MET A 2 -3.55 81.06 -26.83
N PHE A 3 -4.11 80.54 -25.74
CA PHE A 3 -3.35 79.85 -24.70
C PHE A 3 -4.02 78.51 -24.40
N ARG A 4 -3.36 77.43 -24.82
CA ARG A 4 -3.72 76.04 -24.51
C ARG A 4 -3.47 75.77 -23.02
N LYS A 5 -4.48 75.25 -22.33
CA LYS A 5 -4.31 74.59 -21.02
C LYS A 5 -3.87 73.15 -21.26
N THR A 6 -2.69 72.79 -20.77
CA THR A 6 -2.24 71.39 -20.69
C THR A 6 -2.31 70.97 -19.22
N LEU A 7 -3.22 70.06 -18.90
CA LEU A 7 -3.37 69.43 -17.58
C LEU A 7 -2.57 68.12 -17.60
N PHE A 8 -1.57 68.00 -16.72
CA PHE A 8 -0.84 66.74 -16.51
C PHE A 8 -1.70 65.79 -15.68
N PHE A 9 -2.16 64.68 -16.27
CA PHE A 9 -2.68 63.53 -15.52
C PHE A 9 -1.51 62.57 -15.25
N GLY A 10 -1.08 62.51 -13.99
CA GLY A 10 -0.18 61.45 -13.52
C GLY A 10 -0.97 60.16 -13.35
N ILE A 11 -0.69 59.16 -14.18
CA ILE A 11 -1.19 57.79 -14.02
C ILE A 11 -0.30 57.10 -13.00
N VAL A 12 -0.83 56.86 -11.79
CA VAL A 12 -0.23 55.93 -10.83
C VAL A 12 -0.61 54.52 -11.28
N LEU A 13 0.36 53.79 -11.84
CA LEU A 13 0.20 52.39 -12.22
C LEU A 13 0.43 51.52 -10.98
N THR A 14 -0.64 51.15 -10.29
CA THR A 14 -0.59 50.12 -9.24
C THR A 14 -0.35 48.76 -9.91
N LEU A 15 0.88 48.26 -9.85
CA LEU A 15 1.23 46.88 -10.17
C LEU A 15 0.52 45.95 -9.18
N ALA A 16 -0.62 45.41 -9.61
CA ALA A 16 -1.21 44.25 -8.96
C ALA A 16 -0.27 43.05 -9.21
N VAL A 17 0.54 42.72 -8.20
CA VAL A 17 1.26 41.44 -8.18
C VAL A 17 0.19 40.36 -8.03
N CYS A 18 -0.19 39.77 -9.16
CA CYS A 18 -1.01 38.57 -9.19
C CYS A 18 -0.16 37.44 -8.59
N ASN A 19 -0.37 37.14 -7.31
CA ASN A 19 0.09 35.89 -6.71
C ASN A 19 -0.65 34.76 -7.42
N LEU A 20 -0.06 34.25 -8.50
CA LEU A 20 -0.45 32.99 -9.10
C LEU A 20 -0.22 31.92 -8.01
N LEU A 21 -1.31 31.49 -7.38
CA LEU A 21 -1.35 30.33 -6.50
C LEU A 21 -1.03 29.11 -7.36
N PHE A 22 0.25 28.75 -7.44
CA PHE A 22 0.63 27.44 -7.95
C PHE A 22 -0.01 26.37 -7.05
N PRO A 23 -0.63 25.32 -7.61
CA PRO A 23 -1.11 24.21 -6.81
C PRO A 23 0.06 23.65 -5.98
N GLN A 24 -0.13 23.54 -4.67
CA GLN A 24 0.91 22.98 -3.79
C GLN A 24 1.24 21.56 -4.23
N ALA A 25 2.53 21.31 -4.43
CA ALA A 25 3.06 20.00 -4.81
C ALA A 25 2.71 18.95 -3.74
N PRO A 26 2.08 17.81 -4.10
CA PRO A 26 1.80 16.76 -3.14
C PRO A 26 3.09 16.13 -2.64
N MET A 27 3.34 16.28 -1.35
CA MET A 27 4.58 15.88 -0.69
C MET A 27 4.31 15.46 0.76
N PHE A 28 5.36 15.06 1.46
CA PHE A 28 5.30 14.73 2.88
C PHE A 28 4.57 15.83 3.67
N ARG A 29 3.64 15.42 4.55
CA ARG A 29 2.83 16.33 5.40
C ARG A 29 1.91 17.30 4.65
N GLY A 30 1.73 17.12 3.34
CA GLY A 30 0.73 17.82 2.52
C GLY A 30 1.20 19.14 1.91
N ASP A 31 2.19 19.82 2.48
CA ASP A 31 2.73 21.10 2.00
C ASP A 31 4.18 21.34 2.45
N LEU A 32 4.80 22.40 1.92
CA LEU A 32 6.17 22.82 2.26
C LEU A 32 6.35 23.21 3.73
N ASN A 33 5.28 23.69 4.37
CA ASN A 33 5.28 24.05 5.78
C ASN A 33 5.16 22.81 6.70
N HIS A 34 4.98 21.62 6.13
CA HIS A 34 4.67 20.40 6.83
C HIS A 34 3.51 20.52 7.81
N SER A 35 2.46 21.24 7.43
CA SER A 35 1.32 21.50 8.33
C SER A 35 0.64 20.21 8.81
N GLY A 36 0.66 19.14 8.00
CA GLY A 36 -0.12 17.94 8.27
C GLY A 36 -1.63 18.22 8.26
N ASN A 37 -2.06 19.37 7.72
CA ASN A 37 -3.44 19.81 7.65
C ASN A 37 -3.94 19.67 6.21
N PHE A 38 -4.76 18.65 5.98
CA PHE A 38 -5.24 18.28 4.67
C PHE A 38 -6.60 18.95 4.41
N LYS A 39 -6.69 19.65 3.27
CA LYS A 39 -7.95 20.26 2.82
C LYS A 39 -9.02 19.22 2.46
N SER A 40 -8.58 18.07 1.95
CA SER A 40 -9.50 16.99 1.61
C SER A 40 -10.00 16.31 2.87
N LYS A 41 -11.31 16.08 2.92
CA LYS A 41 -11.93 15.37 4.05
C LYS A 41 -11.64 13.88 4.00
N GLY A 42 -11.28 13.31 5.15
CA GLY A 42 -11.31 11.87 5.40
C GLY A 42 -12.59 11.44 6.15
N PRO A 43 -12.74 10.13 6.45
CA PRO A 43 -13.85 9.62 7.24
C PRO A 43 -13.66 9.83 8.74
N GLU A 44 -14.70 10.28 9.45
CA GLU A 44 -14.67 10.37 10.92
C GLU A 44 -14.83 8.99 11.59
N ILE A 45 -15.52 8.08 10.91
CA ILE A 45 -15.75 6.70 11.34
C ILE A 45 -15.33 5.79 10.21
N PHE A 46 -14.40 4.86 10.46
CA PHE A 46 -14.08 3.82 9.49
C PHE A 46 -15.23 2.81 9.42
N ARG A 47 -15.77 2.61 8.23
CA ARG A 47 -16.89 1.68 7.97
C ARG A 47 -16.56 0.63 6.93
N GLU A 48 -15.57 0.88 6.09
CA GLU A 48 -15.18 0.01 5.01
C GLU A 48 -13.68 0.15 4.70
N VAL A 49 -13.08 -0.93 4.21
CA VAL A 49 -11.83 -0.87 3.46
C VAL A 49 -12.22 -0.76 2.00
N ARG A 50 -12.02 0.41 1.38
CA ARG A 50 -12.40 0.65 -0.02
C ARG A 50 -11.55 -0.19 -0.98
N TRP A 51 -10.24 -0.23 -0.73
CA TRP A 51 -9.33 -1.13 -1.41
C TRP A 51 -8.06 -1.33 -0.58
N THR A 52 -7.28 -2.34 -0.94
CA THR A 52 -5.93 -2.58 -0.43
C THR A 52 -4.98 -2.83 -1.59
N PHE A 53 -3.74 -2.38 -1.47
CA PHE A 53 -2.68 -2.65 -2.43
C PHE A 53 -1.54 -3.37 -1.72
N ARG A 54 -1.18 -4.58 -2.19
CA ARG A 54 -0.13 -5.40 -1.59
C ARG A 54 1.22 -5.16 -2.28
N THR A 55 2.26 -5.04 -1.49
CA THR A 55 3.67 -5.01 -1.90
C THR A 55 4.42 -6.19 -1.27
N ASP A 56 5.64 -6.47 -1.74
CA ASP A 56 6.44 -7.61 -1.24
C ASP A 56 7.34 -7.21 -0.04
N GLY A 57 7.08 -6.04 0.55
CA GLY A 57 7.85 -5.49 1.66
C GLY A 57 7.05 -4.43 2.42
N PRO A 58 7.55 -3.90 3.54
CA PRO A 58 6.79 -2.98 4.39
C PRO A 58 6.51 -1.63 3.72
N VAL A 59 5.28 -1.11 3.88
CA VAL A 59 4.87 0.21 3.35
C VAL A 59 5.01 1.27 4.45
N ARG A 60 6.23 1.79 4.60
CA ARG A 60 6.56 2.84 5.61
C ARG A 60 6.48 4.26 5.05
N SER A 61 6.57 4.40 3.74
CA SER A 61 6.42 5.66 3.02
C SER A 61 5.03 6.24 3.24
N THR A 62 4.93 7.54 3.53
CA THR A 62 3.63 8.23 3.40
C THR A 62 3.29 8.39 1.91
N PRO A 63 2.07 8.07 1.48
CA PRO A 63 1.68 8.22 0.08
C PRO A 63 1.56 9.70 -0.31
N ALA A 64 1.89 10.03 -1.56
CA ALA A 64 1.56 11.32 -2.17
C ALA A 64 0.42 11.12 -3.17
N VAL A 65 -0.54 12.04 -3.24
CA VAL A 65 -1.72 11.90 -4.11
C VAL A 65 -1.88 13.12 -5.01
N THR A 66 -1.97 12.90 -6.32
CA THR A 66 -2.26 13.96 -7.30
C THR A 66 -2.97 13.38 -8.52
N GLY A 67 -3.92 14.13 -9.09
CA GLY A 67 -4.60 13.75 -10.34
C GLY A 67 -5.17 12.33 -10.32
N GLY A 68 -5.79 11.91 -9.21
CA GLY A 68 -6.34 10.56 -9.05
C GLY A 68 -5.29 9.44 -9.02
N THR A 69 -4.02 9.76 -8.75
CA THR A 69 -2.92 8.79 -8.67
C THR A 69 -2.22 8.90 -7.33
N VAL A 70 -1.99 7.75 -6.70
CA VAL A 70 -1.23 7.58 -5.47
C VAL A 70 0.18 7.13 -5.81
N TYR A 71 1.18 7.75 -5.20
CA TYR A 71 2.60 7.40 -5.31
C TYR A 71 3.08 6.95 -3.93
N VAL A 72 3.69 5.77 -3.84
CA VAL A 72 4.12 5.22 -2.55
C VAL A 72 5.37 4.36 -2.70
N GLY A 73 6.33 4.52 -1.80
CA GLY A 73 7.51 3.67 -1.72
C GLY A 73 7.28 2.43 -0.83
N SER A 74 7.93 1.32 -1.18
CA SER A 74 7.94 0.11 -0.36
C SER A 74 9.36 -0.34 0.02
N GLY A 75 9.45 -1.06 1.15
CA GLY A 75 10.65 -1.74 1.58
C GLY A 75 11.11 -2.85 0.63
N ASP A 76 10.27 -3.29 -0.31
CA ASP A 76 10.66 -4.24 -1.38
C ASP A 76 11.61 -3.64 -2.42
N GLY A 77 11.81 -2.32 -2.40
CA GLY A 77 12.71 -1.61 -3.32
C GLY A 77 12.02 -0.88 -4.45
N ASN A 78 10.68 -0.86 -4.49
CA ASN A 78 9.93 -0.21 -5.55
C ASN A 78 9.28 1.11 -5.12
N LEU A 79 9.12 2.02 -6.09
CA LEU A 79 8.07 3.04 -6.07
C LEU A 79 6.87 2.51 -6.87
N TYR A 80 5.69 2.50 -6.26
CA TYR A 80 4.44 2.13 -6.91
C TYR A 80 3.60 3.35 -7.25
N THR A 81 2.92 3.30 -8.40
CA THR A 81 1.81 4.20 -8.70
C THR A 81 0.51 3.43 -8.81
N ILE A 82 -0.52 3.98 -8.20
CA ILE A 82 -1.79 3.30 -7.97
C ILE A 82 -2.91 4.27 -8.35
N ASP A 83 -3.92 3.77 -9.02
CA ASP A 83 -5.15 4.52 -9.27
C ASP A 83 -5.92 4.73 -7.95
N LEU A 84 -6.20 5.98 -7.61
CA LEU A 84 -6.81 6.31 -6.31
C LEU A 84 -8.22 5.73 -6.16
N ALA A 85 -8.98 5.64 -7.25
CA ALA A 85 -10.37 5.19 -7.20
C ALA A 85 -10.46 3.67 -7.05
N SER A 86 -9.67 2.94 -7.82
CA SER A 86 -9.76 1.47 -7.90
C SER A 86 -8.73 0.71 -7.04
N GLY A 87 -7.64 1.36 -6.62
CA GLY A 87 -6.51 0.69 -5.96
C GLY A 87 -5.64 -0.15 -6.90
N ASN A 88 -5.88 -0.08 -8.22
CA ASN A 88 -5.11 -0.82 -9.21
C ASN A 88 -3.76 -0.17 -9.49
N ARG A 89 -2.71 -0.98 -9.65
CA ARG A 89 -1.39 -0.48 -10.07
C ARG A 89 -1.47 0.14 -11.46
N LYS A 90 -0.96 1.37 -11.60
CA LYS A 90 -0.70 2.00 -12.91
C LYS A 90 0.66 1.56 -13.43
N TRP A 91 1.73 1.81 -12.67
CA TRP A 91 3.08 1.33 -12.96
C TRP A 91 3.90 1.15 -11.67
N ALA A 92 5.09 0.56 -11.79
CA ALA A 92 6.05 0.45 -10.69
C ALA A 92 7.47 0.66 -11.23
N PHE A 93 8.36 1.18 -10.39
CA PHE A 93 9.77 1.40 -10.69
C PHE A 93 10.65 0.70 -9.65
N ASP A 94 11.51 -0.21 -10.10
CA ASP A 94 12.51 -0.86 -9.25
C ASP A 94 13.67 0.11 -9.00
N ALA A 95 13.77 0.60 -7.77
CA ALA A 95 14.81 1.53 -7.34
C ALA A 95 16.09 0.82 -6.86
N GLY A 96 16.11 -0.52 -6.84
CA GLY A 96 17.23 -1.37 -6.42
C GLY A 96 17.55 -1.32 -4.92
N SER A 97 16.70 -0.66 -4.13
CA SER A 97 16.85 -0.50 -2.69
C SER A 97 15.57 0.05 -2.06
N ALA A 98 15.21 -0.43 -0.87
CA ALA A 98 14.03 -0.01 -0.10
C ALA A 98 13.75 1.50 -0.19
N VAL A 99 12.51 1.85 -0.51
CA VAL A 99 12.02 3.23 -0.63
C VAL A 99 11.19 3.54 0.61
N HIS A 100 11.80 4.21 1.59
CA HIS A 100 11.12 4.57 2.85
C HIS A 100 10.79 6.05 2.97
N SER A 101 11.38 6.92 2.13
CA SER A 101 10.96 8.32 2.06
C SER A 101 9.60 8.45 1.38
N SER A 102 8.85 9.46 1.79
CA SER A 102 7.60 9.84 1.12
C SER A 102 7.92 10.51 -0.22
N PRO A 103 7.18 10.22 -1.31
CA PRO A 103 7.39 10.89 -2.58
C PRO A 103 6.98 12.35 -2.52
N ALA A 104 7.60 13.18 -3.36
CA ALA A 104 7.13 14.53 -3.68
C ALA A 104 6.85 14.63 -5.17
N VAL A 105 5.72 15.22 -5.55
CA VAL A 105 5.29 15.32 -6.95
C VAL A 105 5.13 16.78 -7.36
N ALA A 106 5.90 17.22 -8.34
CA ALA A 106 5.87 18.58 -8.89
C ALA A 106 6.21 18.56 -10.38
N ASP A 107 5.56 19.41 -11.17
CA ASP A 107 5.86 19.63 -12.60
C ASP A 107 6.00 18.32 -13.42
N ARG A 108 5.06 17.39 -13.23
CA ARG A 108 5.05 16.04 -13.85
C ARG A 108 6.22 15.14 -13.45
N THR A 109 6.93 15.44 -12.38
CA THR A 109 8.01 14.61 -11.87
C THR A 109 7.72 14.14 -10.45
N VAL A 110 7.98 12.86 -10.18
CA VAL A 110 7.99 12.30 -8.82
C VAL A 110 9.42 12.13 -8.34
N TYR A 111 9.70 12.61 -7.12
CA TYR A 111 10.99 12.56 -6.45
C TYR A 111 10.90 11.70 -5.20
N PHE A 112 11.89 10.84 -4.97
CA PHE A 112 11.98 10.02 -3.77
C PHE A 112 13.43 9.60 -3.50
N THR A 113 13.71 9.14 -2.28
CA THR A 113 15.00 8.59 -1.90
C THR A 113 14.94 7.09 -1.56
N THR A 114 16.07 6.42 -1.76
CA THR A 114 16.24 5.02 -1.38
C THR A 114 17.13 4.87 -0.16
N ARG A 115 17.05 3.72 0.52
CA ARG A 115 17.86 3.37 1.69
C ARG A 115 19.37 3.44 1.45
N LYS A 116 19.82 3.24 0.21
CA LYS A 116 21.22 3.36 -0.22
C LYS A 116 21.61 4.79 -0.67
N GLY A 117 20.77 5.79 -0.41
CA GLY A 117 21.10 7.21 -0.62
C GLY A 117 20.92 7.71 -2.06
N ALA A 118 20.19 6.98 -2.92
CA ALA A 118 19.83 7.54 -4.22
C ALA A 118 18.63 8.50 -4.06
N LEU A 119 18.74 9.74 -4.53
CA LEU A 119 17.59 10.60 -4.85
C LEU A 119 17.26 10.38 -6.33
N VAL A 120 16.03 9.99 -6.63
CA VAL A 120 15.57 9.59 -7.96
C VAL A 120 14.44 10.52 -8.40
N ALA A 121 14.45 10.90 -9.68
CA ALA A 121 13.39 11.65 -10.33
C ALA A 121 12.83 10.87 -11.52
N LEU A 122 11.51 10.68 -11.57
CA LEU A 122 10.81 9.97 -12.65
C LEU A 122 9.69 10.82 -13.26
N ASP A 123 9.41 10.69 -14.56
CA ASP A 123 8.20 11.26 -15.16
C ASP A 123 6.96 10.51 -14.64
N ILE A 124 5.91 11.25 -14.29
CA ILE A 124 4.70 10.64 -13.71
C ILE A 124 3.85 9.86 -14.72
N GLY A 125 4.00 10.12 -16.01
CA GLY A 125 3.19 9.54 -17.08
C GLY A 125 3.44 8.05 -17.25
N ASP A 126 4.70 7.64 -17.23
CA ASP A 126 5.12 6.26 -17.51
C ASP A 126 6.20 5.72 -16.56
N GLY A 127 6.68 6.53 -15.61
CA GLY A 127 7.76 6.15 -14.71
C GLY A 127 9.16 6.23 -15.32
N THR A 128 9.32 6.88 -16.48
CA THR A 128 10.62 7.08 -17.13
C THR A 128 11.60 7.75 -16.17
N HIS A 129 12.79 7.16 -16.03
CA HIS A 129 13.87 7.69 -15.21
C HIS A 129 14.47 8.95 -15.85
N LEU A 130 14.31 10.10 -15.18
CA LEU A 130 14.82 11.39 -15.67
C LEU A 130 16.26 11.64 -15.22
N TRP A 131 16.52 11.51 -13.92
CA TRP A 131 17.86 11.67 -13.36
C TRP A 131 17.97 11.00 -11.98
N LYS A 132 19.21 10.80 -11.54
CA LYS A 132 19.54 10.30 -10.19
C LYS A 132 20.69 11.09 -9.60
N PHE A 133 20.56 11.47 -8.34
CA PHE A 133 21.61 12.07 -7.53
C PHE A 133 22.01 11.10 -6.40
N GLN A 134 23.30 10.98 -6.11
CA GLN A 134 23.79 10.10 -5.06
C GLN A 134 24.14 10.94 -3.82
N ILE A 135 23.33 10.79 -2.76
CA ILE A 135 23.64 11.31 -1.42
C ILE A 135 24.89 10.60 -0.91
N GLY A 136 25.74 11.34 -0.18
CA GLY A 136 26.96 10.83 0.40
C GLY A 136 26.75 9.64 1.35
N THR A 137 27.86 9.02 1.74
CA THR A 137 27.85 7.84 2.60
C THR A 137 27.30 8.17 3.99
N ASP A 138 26.34 7.36 4.45
CA ASP A 138 25.77 7.47 5.80
C ASP A 138 26.89 7.43 6.84
N LEU A 139 26.83 8.32 7.84
CA LEU A 139 27.80 8.32 8.93
C LEU A 139 27.81 6.95 9.66
N PRO A 140 28.88 6.58 10.38
CA PRO A 140 28.94 5.32 11.14
C PRO A 140 28.04 5.34 12.38
N ASN A 141 27.87 4.19 13.05
CA ASN A 141 27.09 4.03 14.30
C ASN A 141 25.59 4.31 14.12
N ARG A 142 24.90 3.42 13.40
CA ARG A 142 23.46 3.49 13.17
C ARG A 142 22.72 2.74 14.27
N TRP A 143 21.63 3.32 14.79
CA TRP A 143 20.74 2.64 15.71
C TRP A 143 19.74 1.74 14.97
N ALA A 144 19.32 0.64 15.60
CA ALA A 144 18.34 -0.29 15.02
C ALA A 144 17.03 0.40 14.60
N TYR A 145 16.68 1.49 15.30
CA TYR A 145 15.47 2.28 15.09
C TYR A 145 15.64 3.46 14.12
N ASP A 146 16.83 3.67 13.55
CA ASP A 146 17.11 4.79 12.62
C ASP A 146 16.73 4.45 11.17
N TYR A 147 15.50 4.01 10.91
CA TYR A 147 15.05 3.68 9.55
C TYR A 147 14.40 4.82 8.78
N TYR A 148 14.05 5.93 9.44
CA TYR A 148 13.52 7.12 8.77
C TYR A 148 14.54 7.74 7.82
N GLN A 149 14.05 8.17 6.66
CA GLN A 149 14.79 8.92 5.67
C GLN A 149 14.13 10.28 5.49
N SER A 150 14.94 11.28 5.17
CA SER A 150 14.41 12.58 4.77
C SER A 150 13.56 12.40 3.51
N SER A 151 12.37 12.99 3.48
CA SER A 151 11.53 13.03 2.30
C SER A 151 11.86 14.29 1.48
N PRO A 152 11.88 14.23 0.14
CA PRO A 152 12.17 15.42 -0.67
C PRO A 152 11.11 16.51 -0.48
N ALA A 153 11.53 17.77 -0.47
CA ALA A 153 10.65 18.94 -0.58
C ALA A 153 10.96 19.69 -1.86
N VAL A 154 9.95 20.03 -2.66
CA VAL A 154 10.14 20.68 -3.97
C VAL A 154 9.64 22.11 -3.93
N VAL A 155 10.55 23.06 -4.18
CA VAL A 155 10.25 24.51 -4.12
C VAL A 155 11.15 25.27 -5.09
N ASN A 156 10.58 26.21 -5.87
CA ASN A 156 11.33 27.12 -6.77
C ASN A 156 12.35 26.40 -7.69
N GLY A 157 11.97 25.25 -8.24
CA GLY A 157 12.83 24.43 -9.09
C GLY A 157 13.99 23.75 -8.37
N SER A 158 13.98 23.71 -7.04
CA SER A 158 14.91 22.94 -6.20
C SER A 158 14.18 21.76 -5.54
N VAL A 159 14.89 20.64 -5.42
CA VAL A 159 14.55 19.49 -4.57
C VAL A 159 15.47 19.53 -3.36
N LEU A 160 14.90 19.78 -2.19
CA LEU A 160 15.61 19.79 -0.91
C LEU A 160 15.54 18.41 -0.27
N VAL A 161 16.67 17.90 0.23
CA VAL A 161 16.70 16.59 0.91
C VAL A 161 17.85 16.46 1.91
N GLY A 162 17.55 15.93 3.09
CA GLY A 162 18.54 15.60 4.11
C GLY A 162 19.22 14.26 3.85
N GLY A 163 20.52 14.20 4.12
CA GLY A 163 21.37 13.03 3.95
C GLY A 163 21.85 12.43 5.26
N GLY A 164 22.04 11.11 5.25
CA GLY A 164 22.69 10.38 6.34
C GLY A 164 24.17 10.70 6.52
N ASP A 165 24.77 11.38 5.54
CA ASP A 165 26.13 11.92 5.57
C ASP A 165 26.25 13.27 6.31
N GLY A 166 25.13 13.76 6.85
CA GLY A 166 25.04 15.02 7.60
C GLY A 166 24.88 16.26 6.73
N ASN A 167 24.52 16.11 5.45
CA ASN A 167 24.27 17.24 4.56
C ASN A 167 22.78 17.44 4.28
N LEU A 168 22.36 18.70 4.15
CA LEU A 168 21.12 19.08 3.48
C LEU A 168 21.49 19.52 2.07
N TYR A 169 20.91 18.89 1.06
CA TYR A 169 21.14 19.17 -0.33
C TYR A 169 20.02 20.01 -0.92
N SER A 170 20.37 20.92 -1.82
CA SER A 170 19.45 21.56 -2.77
C SER A 170 19.87 21.15 -4.16
N ILE A 171 19.01 20.38 -4.83
CA ILE A 171 19.26 19.81 -6.15
C ILE A 171 18.37 20.52 -7.16
N ASP A 172 18.90 20.87 -8.32
CA ASP A 172 18.12 21.41 -9.42
C ASP A 172 17.10 20.36 -9.91
N ALA A 173 15.81 20.68 -9.80
CA ALA A 173 14.72 19.73 -10.04
C ALA A 173 14.70 19.20 -11.49
N LYS A 174 15.16 19.99 -12.45
CA LYS A 174 15.16 19.63 -13.86
C LYS A 174 16.37 18.77 -14.25
N THR A 175 17.54 19.10 -13.71
CA THR A 175 18.82 18.52 -14.17
C THR A 175 19.44 17.51 -13.19
N GLY A 176 18.98 17.45 -11.95
CA GLY A 176 19.56 16.61 -10.91
C GLY A 176 20.93 17.10 -10.40
N LYS A 177 21.37 18.29 -10.79
CA LYS A 177 22.65 18.87 -10.36
C LYS A 177 22.53 19.56 -9.01
N GLU A 178 23.51 19.38 -8.14
CA GLU A 178 23.57 20.11 -6.88
C GLU A 178 23.68 21.63 -7.13
N ARG A 179 22.80 22.41 -6.48
CA ARG A 179 22.85 23.87 -6.44
C ARG A 179 23.67 24.35 -5.25
N TRP A 180 23.39 23.79 -4.08
CA TRP A 180 24.14 24.04 -2.84
C TRP A 180 23.95 22.88 -1.87
N ARG A 181 24.82 22.82 -0.85
CA ARG A 181 24.66 21.94 0.31
C ARG A 181 25.01 22.66 1.61
N PHE A 182 24.29 22.35 2.68
CA PHE A 182 24.58 22.74 4.05
C PHE A 182 25.09 21.51 4.83
N ARG A 183 26.08 21.67 5.70
CA ARG A 183 26.69 20.57 6.46
C ARG A 183 26.45 20.74 7.97
N ALA A 184 25.82 19.73 8.56
CA ALA A 184 25.65 19.54 9.99
C ALA A 184 26.71 18.57 10.56
N PRO A 185 26.92 18.53 11.89
CA PRO A 185 27.83 17.58 12.53
C PRO A 185 27.29 16.14 12.55
N ALA A 186 25.98 15.94 12.38
CA ALA A 186 25.32 14.65 12.42
C ALA A 186 24.30 14.48 11.30
N ARG A 187 23.73 13.27 11.18
CA ARG A 187 22.78 12.90 10.12
C ARG A 187 21.59 13.86 10.07
N ILE A 188 21.17 14.22 8.87
CA ILE A 188 19.92 14.96 8.65
C ILE A 188 18.89 13.99 8.08
N ARG A 189 18.07 13.39 8.95
CA ARG A 189 16.93 12.54 8.54
C ARG A 189 15.59 13.25 8.62
N SER A 190 15.57 14.40 9.29
CA SER A 190 14.47 15.34 9.26
C SER A 190 14.17 15.78 7.82
N SER A 191 12.90 15.81 7.42
CA SER A 191 12.50 16.34 6.11
C SER A 191 12.50 17.87 6.17
N PRO A 192 12.99 18.58 5.13
CA PRO A 192 13.10 20.04 5.14
C PRO A 192 11.73 20.71 5.02
N ALA A 193 11.36 21.50 6.03
CA ALA A 193 10.22 22.41 5.96
C ALA A 193 10.66 23.78 5.43
N VAL A 194 9.82 24.47 4.67
CA VAL A 194 10.15 25.75 4.03
C VAL A 194 9.03 26.76 4.22
N ASP A 195 9.39 27.94 4.73
CA ASP A 195 8.49 29.10 4.79
C ASP A 195 9.28 30.40 4.71
N GLY A 196 8.75 31.41 4.01
CA GLY A 196 9.38 32.74 3.93
C GLY A 196 10.82 32.75 3.42
N GLY A 197 11.23 31.76 2.61
CA GLY A 197 12.62 31.62 2.13
C GLY A 197 13.58 30.98 3.14
N ILE A 198 13.08 30.45 4.25
CA ILE A 198 13.86 29.75 5.28
C ILE A 198 13.54 28.26 5.22
N VAL A 199 14.56 27.43 5.08
CA VAL A 199 14.51 25.98 5.21
C VAL A 199 14.82 25.61 6.66
N VAL A 200 14.00 24.77 7.27
CA VAL A 200 14.18 24.28 8.63
C VAL A 200 14.37 22.77 8.64
N VAL A 201 15.44 22.31 9.30
CA VAL A 201 15.78 20.89 9.48
C VAL A 201 16.39 20.65 10.86
N GLY A 202 16.18 19.44 11.38
CA GLY A 202 16.89 18.91 12.54
C GLY A 202 17.96 17.88 12.17
N ASP A 203 19.00 17.75 13.01
CA ASP A 203 20.02 16.72 12.89
C ASP A 203 20.04 15.73 14.08
N PHE A 204 20.87 14.69 13.94
CA PHE A 204 20.99 13.63 14.93
C PHE A 204 21.89 13.98 16.13
N ALA A 205 22.37 15.22 16.25
CA ALA A 205 23.13 15.70 17.39
C ALA A 205 22.34 16.74 18.23
N GLY A 206 21.02 16.83 18.03
CA GLY A 206 20.15 17.69 18.83
C GLY A 206 20.09 19.13 18.37
N HIS A 207 20.45 19.40 17.10
CA HIS A 207 20.45 20.75 16.56
C HIS A 207 19.28 20.96 15.59
N VAL A 208 18.66 22.14 15.66
CA VAL A 208 17.65 22.61 14.68
C VAL A 208 18.21 23.86 14.00
N TYR A 209 18.12 23.91 12.67
CA TYR A 209 18.72 24.98 11.86
C TYR A 209 17.66 25.70 11.05
N GLY A 210 17.81 27.03 10.94
CA GLY A 210 17.20 27.83 9.89
C GLY A 210 18.24 28.15 8.84
N ILE A 211 17.93 27.87 7.58
CA ILE A 211 18.87 27.94 6.46
C ILE A 211 18.23 28.78 5.35
N ASP A 212 18.98 29.71 4.78
CA ASP A 212 18.53 30.50 3.65
C ASP A 212 18.32 29.59 2.42
N LEU A 213 17.11 29.58 1.87
CA LEU A 213 16.73 28.72 0.75
C LEU A 213 17.56 28.98 -0.51
N SER A 214 17.95 30.23 -0.73
CA SER A 214 18.64 30.63 -1.97
C SER A 214 20.11 30.23 -2.00
N SER A 215 20.77 30.24 -0.83
CA SER A 215 22.22 30.12 -0.72
C SER A 215 22.70 28.92 0.11
N GLY A 216 21.82 28.28 0.88
CA GLY A 216 22.18 27.22 1.82
C GLY A 216 22.93 27.71 3.05
N LYS A 217 23.00 29.04 3.28
CA LYS A 217 23.68 29.62 4.44
C LYS A 217 22.83 29.46 5.68
N GLN A 218 23.44 29.03 6.79
CA GLN A 218 22.79 29.04 8.10
C GLN A 218 22.42 30.46 8.51
N LEU A 219 21.16 30.68 8.83
CA LEU A 219 20.61 31.92 9.39
C LEU A 219 20.63 31.88 10.91
N TRP A 220 20.24 30.75 11.49
CA TRP A 220 20.24 30.52 12.93
C TRP A 220 20.39 29.03 13.24
N LYS A 221 20.74 28.72 14.49
CA LYS A 221 20.85 27.38 15.05
C LYS A 221 20.28 27.40 16.47
N PHE A 222 19.51 26.38 16.81
CA PHE A 222 19.00 26.12 18.15
C PHE A 222 19.53 24.77 18.63
N ASP A 223 20.04 24.75 19.87
CA ASP A 223 20.50 23.53 20.55
C ASP A 223 19.37 23.05 21.46
N THR A 224 18.83 21.85 21.21
CA THR A 224 17.84 21.24 22.11
C THR A 224 18.53 20.72 23.37
N GLU A 225 17.77 20.25 24.36
CA GLU A 225 18.39 19.62 25.54
C GLU A 225 19.21 18.39 25.12
N GLY A 226 18.74 17.66 24.11
CA GLY A 226 19.41 16.52 23.51
C GLY A 226 20.83 16.79 23.00
N ALA A 227 21.16 18.03 22.62
CA ALA A 227 22.52 18.39 22.18
C ALA A 227 23.57 18.27 23.28
N SER A 228 23.14 18.20 24.54
CA SER A 228 24.00 18.02 25.71
C SER A 228 23.97 16.60 26.28
N LEU A 229 23.18 15.70 25.70
CA LEU A 229 22.99 14.33 26.19
C LEU A 229 23.87 13.33 25.42
N TYR A 230 24.51 12.42 26.15
CA TYR A 230 25.35 11.38 25.56
C TYR A 230 24.68 10.02 25.67
N THR A 231 24.65 9.29 24.56
CA THR A 231 24.06 7.95 24.47
C THR A 231 24.57 6.99 25.54
N GLN A 232 25.85 7.08 25.89
CA GLN A 232 26.50 6.23 26.89
C GLN A 232 25.90 6.38 28.31
N ASP A 233 25.27 7.51 28.61
CA ASP A 233 24.71 7.79 29.94
C ASP A 233 23.31 7.15 30.11
N PHE A 234 22.60 6.89 29.00
CA PHE A 234 21.22 6.38 29.01
C PHE A 234 21.08 4.98 28.41
N GLY A 235 22.09 4.52 27.67
CA GLY A 235 22.01 3.28 26.89
C GLY A 235 21.15 3.39 25.63
N PHE A 236 20.59 4.57 25.35
CA PHE A 236 19.87 4.90 24.13
C PHE A 236 20.09 6.33 23.63
N ASP A 237 19.90 6.56 22.33
CA ASP A 237 20.02 7.90 21.76
C ASP A 237 18.89 8.82 22.24
N ARG A 238 19.28 9.97 22.81
CA ARG A 238 18.38 11.05 23.25
C ARG A 238 18.70 12.39 22.59
N SER A 239 19.62 12.40 21.64
CA SER A 239 20.06 13.62 20.96
C SER A 239 19.28 13.88 19.69
N ALA A 240 18.89 12.84 18.94
CA ALA A 240 18.43 13.06 17.58
C ALA A 240 17.10 13.82 17.42
N ILE A 241 17.08 14.72 16.43
CA ILE A 241 15.88 15.35 15.88
C ILE A 241 15.46 14.59 14.63
N VAL A 242 14.65 13.55 14.83
CA VAL A 242 14.06 12.74 13.74
C VAL A 242 12.79 13.38 13.20
N SER A 243 12.04 14.06 14.07
CA SER A 243 10.83 14.80 13.73
C SER A 243 11.14 15.82 12.63
N SER A 244 10.28 15.90 11.62
CA SER A 244 10.37 16.97 10.63
C SER A 244 9.65 18.20 11.18
N PRO A 245 10.25 19.40 11.11
CA PRO A 245 9.63 20.62 11.58
C PRO A 245 8.32 20.89 10.86
N SER A 246 7.37 21.51 11.57
CA SER A 246 6.15 22.09 11.00
C SER A 246 6.12 23.58 11.26
N ILE A 247 5.72 24.38 10.27
CA ILE A 247 5.81 25.84 10.33
C ILE A 247 4.44 26.47 10.16
N HIS A 248 3.99 27.25 11.14
CA HIS A 248 2.75 27.99 11.03
C HIS A 248 2.87 29.37 11.70
N ASN A 249 2.45 30.43 11.01
CA ASN A 249 2.50 31.82 11.49
C ASN A 249 3.86 32.21 12.10
N GLY A 250 4.96 31.82 11.45
CA GLY A 250 6.32 32.11 11.89
C GLY A 250 6.77 31.36 13.15
N VAL A 251 6.07 30.29 13.54
CA VAL A 251 6.48 29.35 14.60
C VAL A 251 6.84 28.03 13.97
N VAL A 252 8.01 27.50 14.33
CA VAL A 252 8.48 26.17 13.98
C VAL A 252 8.21 25.25 15.15
N THR A 253 7.48 24.16 14.95
CA THR A 253 7.27 23.12 15.97
C THR A 253 8.01 21.84 15.58
N VAL A 254 8.76 21.24 16.50
CA VAL A 254 9.58 20.05 16.24
C VAL A 254 9.80 19.22 17.51
N GLY A 255 9.76 17.88 17.38
CA GLY A 255 10.00 16.95 18.48
C GLY A 255 11.43 16.40 18.53
N GLY A 256 11.94 16.15 19.74
CA GLY A 256 13.26 15.56 19.98
C GLY A 256 13.20 14.19 20.68
N ARG A 257 14.28 13.41 20.53
CA ARG A 257 14.52 12.20 21.35
C ARG A 257 14.91 12.52 22.81
N ASP A 258 15.16 13.78 23.11
CA ASP A 258 15.35 14.26 24.49
C ASP A 258 14.06 14.22 25.30
N GLY A 259 12.91 14.13 24.63
CA GLY A 259 11.60 14.04 25.24
C GLY A 259 10.81 15.34 25.19
N PHE A 260 11.25 16.32 24.41
CA PHE A 260 10.57 17.59 24.30
C PHE A 260 9.93 17.80 22.92
N LEU A 261 8.78 18.48 22.94
CA LEU A 261 8.20 19.16 21.78
C LEU A 261 8.54 20.64 21.91
N TYR A 262 9.33 21.16 20.98
CA TYR A 262 9.78 22.56 20.97
C TYR A 262 8.95 23.41 20.03
N ALA A 263 8.78 24.68 20.37
CA ALA A 263 8.36 25.72 19.44
C ALA A 263 9.38 26.84 19.38
N LEU A 264 9.84 27.15 18.18
CA LEU A 264 10.87 28.14 17.90
C LEU A 264 10.32 29.25 17.01
N SER A 265 10.86 30.44 17.14
CA SER A 265 10.63 31.53 16.19
C SER A 265 11.32 31.21 14.85
N LEU A 266 10.57 31.19 13.75
CA LEU A 266 11.13 30.96 12.40
C LEU A 266 12.20 32.01 12.04
N LYS A 267 12.04 33.24 12.54
CA LYS A 267 12.90 34.38 12.20
C LYS A 267 14.32 34.23 12.76
N ASP A 268 14.46 33.77 13.99
CA ASP A 268 15.71 33.82 14.76
C ASP A 268 16.02 32.57 15.59
N GLY A 269 15.21 31.52 15.47
CA GLY A 269 15.44 30.23 16.14
C GLY A 269 15.21 30.23 17.65
N LYS A 270 14.77 31.35 18.25
CA LYS A 270 14.56 31.44 19.70
C LYS A 270 13.38 30.59 20.15
N GLU A 271 13.57 29.84 21.24
CA GLU A 271 12.50 29.10 21.89
C GLU A 271 11.38 30.05 22.34
N ARG A 272 10.14 29.70 21.98
CA ARG A 272 8.92 30.35 22.45
C ARG A 272 8.31 29.58 23.61
N TRP A 273 8.25 28.26 23.46
CA TRP A 273 7.80 27.32 24.49
C TRP A 273 8.36 25.94 24.19
N ARG A 274 8.29 25.07 25.19
CA ARG A 274 8.54 23.64 25.06
C ARG A 274 7.58 22.85 25.94
N PHE A 275 7.23 21.65 25.52
CA PHE A 275 6.39 20.73 26.26
C PHE A 275 7.16 19.43 26.55
N ASN A 276 7.08 18.94 27.78
CA ASN A 276 7.83 17.76 28.23
C ASN A 276 6.98 16.48 28.08
N HIS A 277 7.41 15.57 27.21
CA HIS A 277 6.90 14.20 27.08
C HIS A 277 7.64 13.23 28.03
N GLU A 278 8.27 13.79 29.07
CA GLU A 278 9.16 13.14 30.02
C GLU A 278 10.40 12.61 29.30
N ILE A 279 10.76 11.35 29.50
CA ILE A 279 11.91 10.72 28.82
C ILE A 279 11.52 10.08 27.48
N SER A 280 10.27 10.24 27.03
CA SER A 280 9.76 9.55 25.86
C SER A 280 10.02 10.30 24.56
N TRP A 281 10.56 9.61 23.55
CA TRP A 281 10.85 10.22 22.25
C TRP A 281 9.63 10.84 21.58
N VAL A 282 9.78 12.07 21.09
CA VAL A 282 8.78 12.79 20.28
C VAL A 282 9.18 12.69 18.80
N LEU A 283 8.99 11.51 18.21
CA LEU A 283 9.46 11.21 16.85
C LEU A 283 8.53 11.73 15.74
N THR A 284 7.24 11.89 16.04
CA THR A 284 6.25 12.32 15.04
C THR A 284 6.53 13.73 14.57
N SER A 285 6.36 13.98 13.27
CA SER A 285 6.31 15.35 12.75
C SER A 285 4.97 15.97 13.17
N PRO A 286 4.95 17.15 13.82
CA PRO A 286 3.71 17.72 14.35
C PRO A 286 2.68 18.03 13.25
N ALA A 287 1.40 18.01 13.60
CA ALA A 287 0.35 18.57 12.74
C ALA A 287 -0.18 19.86 13.36
N ILE A 288 -0.55 20.84 12.55
CA ILE A 288 -1.02 22.14 13.04
C ILE A 288 -2.35 22.49 12.37
N SER A 289 -3.41 22.64 13.16
CA SER A 289 -4.71 23.13 12.70
C SER A 289 -5.41 23.89 13.81
N ASP A 290 -6.14 24.96 13.45
CA ASP A 290 -7.00 25.72 14.35
C ASP A 290 -6.33 26.17 15.67
N GLY A 291 -5.07 26.56 15.59
CA GLY A 291 -4.29 27.00 16.76
C GLY A 291 -3.83 25.87 17.68
N LEU A 292 -3.99 24.60 17.28
CA LEU A 292 -3.52 23.43 18.02
C LEU A 292 -2.36 22.75 17.27
N VAL A 293 -1.45 22.19 18.05
CA VAL A 293 -0.35 21.34 17.60
C VAL A 293 -0.61 19.92 18.09
N PHE A 294 -0.63 18.96 17.17
CA PHE A 294 -0.84 17.53 17.46
C PHE A 294 0.46 16.76 17.30
N ALA A 295 0.82 15.98 18.32
CA ALA A 295 2.02 15.15 18.31
C ALA A 295 1.81 13.82 19.06
N GLY A 296 2.57 12.81 18.65
CA GLY A 296 2.62 11.50 19.26
C GLY A 296 3.88 11.30 20.10
N SER A 297 3.76 10.43 21.10
CA SER A 297 4.83 9.99 21.98
C SER A 297 5.16 8.52 21.74
N SER A 298 6.45 8.16 21.75
CA SER A 298 6.92 6.78 21.59
C SER A 298 6.56 5.93 22.82
N ASP A 299 7.45 5.83 23.79
CA ASP A 299 7.29 4.99 24.98
C ASP A 299 6.19 5.48 25.95
N GLY A 300 5.83 6.76 25.87
CA GLY A 300 4.68 7.32 26.57
C GLY A 300 3.35 6.81 26.01
N ARG A 301 3.33 6.30 24.76
CA ARG A 301 2.15 5.72 24.08
C ARG A 301 0.93 6.62 24.20
N PHE A 302 1.09 7.87 23.78
CA PHE A 302 -0.01 8.82 23.76
C PHE A 302 0.07 9.73 22.54
N VAL A 303 -1.08 10.32 22.22
CA VAL A 303 -1.21 11.48 21.32
C VAL A 303 -1.77 12.61 22.15
N HIS A 304 -1.36 13.83 21.87
CA HIS A 304 -1.88 15.01 22.55
C HIS A 304 -2.13 16.16 21.59
N ALA A 305 -2.83 17.18 22.08
CA ALA A 305 -2.84 18.50 21.47
C ALA A 305 -2.34 19.53 22.48
N VAL A 306 -1.52 20.45 22.00
CA VAL A 306 -1.10 21.64 22.75
C VAL A 306 -1.52 22.90 22.00
N ASP A 307 -1.76 23.97 22.74
CA ASP A 307 -2.00 25.29 22.15
C ASP A 307 -0.74 25.77 21.41
N HIS A 308 -0.89 26.16 20.14
CA HIS A 308 0.22 26.54 19.26
C HIS A 308 1.00 27.75 19.76
N GLN A 309 0.36 28.67 20.48
CA GLN A 309 1.02 29.91 20.93
C GLN A 309 1.74 29.74 22.26
N THR A 310 1.20 28.90 23.15
CA THR A 310 1.63 28.81 24.55
C THR A 310 2.24 27.46 24.92
N GLY A 311 2.04 26.42 24.13
CA GLY A 311 2.48 25.06 24.42
C GLY A 311 1.69 24.37 25.54
N LYS A 312 0.61 24.98 26.03
CA LYS A 312 -0.23 24.37 27.08
C LYS A 312 -1.00 23.19 26.52
N GLU A 313 -0.97 22.06 27.22
CA GLU A 313 -1.73 20.87 26.83
C GLU A 313 -3.24 21.15 26.94
N VAL A 314 -3.95 20.82 25.86
CA VAL A 314 -5.40 20.92 25.75
C VAL A 314 -6.04 19.58 26.06
N TRP A 315 -5.51 18.51 25.47
CA TRP A 315 -5.94 17.13 25.75
C TRP A 315 -4.82 16.14 25.49
N ARG A 316 -4.95 14.94 26.08
CA ARG A 316 -4.06 13.80 25.88
C ARG A 316 -4.86 12.49 25.85
N VAL A 317 -4.50 11.60 24.93
CA VAL A 317 -5.12 10.27 24.78
C VAL A 317 -4.06 9.19 24.73
N LYS A 318 -4.26 8.14 25.52
CA LYS A 318 -3.39 6.96 25.53
C LYS A 318 -3.68 6.06 24.33
N THR A 319 -2.63 5.69 23.58
CA THR A 319 -2.67 4.71 22.50
C THR A 319 -2.31 3.32 23.01
N LYS A 320 -2.48 2.29 22.18
CA LYS A 320 -2.13 0.92 22.54
C LYS A 320 -0.62 0.70 22.38
N GLY A 321 -0.08 1.14 21.24
CA GLY A 321 1.35 1.12 20.93
C GLY A 321 2.02 2.49 20.97
N ALA A 322 3.32 2.50 20.70
CA ALA A 322 4.11 3.72 20.54
C ALA A 322 3.66 4.50 19.28
N VAL A 323 3.65 5.83 19.33
CA VAL A 323 3.16 6.64 18.21
C VAL A 323 4.33 7.18 17.40
N TRP A 324 4.52 6.60 16.22
CA TRP A 324 5.65 6.91 15.34
C TRP A 324 5.17 7.38 13.96
N GLY A 325 3.94 7.03 13.56
CA GLY A 325 3.27 7.64 12.40
C GLY A 325 2.82 9.07 12.72
N SER A 326 3.16 10.03 11.86
CA SER A 326 2.90 11.44 12.14
C SER A 326 1.40 11.76 12.01
N PRO A 327 0.77 12.49 12.95
CA PRO A 327 -0.68 12.77 12.91
C PRO A 327 -1.09 13.55 11.66
N ALA A 328 -2.26 13.29 11.10
CA ALA A 328 -2.83 14.08 9.99
C ALA A 328 -4.17 14.68 10.41
N VAL A 329 -4.40 15.94 10.10
CA VAL A 329 -5.64 16.66 10.44
C VAL A 329 -6.43 16.90 9.17
N SER A 330 -7.75 16.74 9.24
CA SER A 330 -8.66 17.12 8.15
C SER A 330 -9.98 17.56 8.76
N GLY A 331 -10.29 18.84 8.69
CA GLY A 331 -11.44 19.41 9.41
C GLY A 331 -11.31 19.18 10.91
N ASP A 332 -12.39 18.70 11.55
CA ASP A 332 -12.44 18.55 13.00
C ASP A 332 -11.82 17.25 13.54
N VAL A 333 -11.10 16.46 12.72
CA VAL A 333 -10.54 15.17 13.14
C VAL A 333 -9.03 15.03 12.91
N VAL A 334 -8.41 14.21 13.75
CA VAL A 334 -7.00 13.82 13.72
C VAL A 334 -6.88 12.32 13.49
N TYR A 335 -6.12 11.95 12.47
CA TYR A 335 -5.74 10.57 12.17
C TYR A 335 -4.34 10.29 12.67
N VAL A 336 -4.14 9.15 13.33
CA VAL A 336 -2.81 8.81 13.87
C VAL A 336 -2.64 7.30 14.01
N GLY A 337 -1.49 6.80 13.60
CA GLY A 337 -1.15 5.37 13.62
C GLY A 337 -0.15 5.02 14.72
N ASP A 338 -0.29 3.84 15.32
CA ASP A 338 0.63 3.33 16.35
C ASP A 338 1.41 2.07 15.94
N TYR A 339 2.42 1.75 16.76
CA TYR A 339 3.30 0.57 16.66
C TYR A 339 2.66 -0.73 17.11
N GLU A 340 1.35 -0.78 17.22
CA GLU A 340 0.63 -2.04 17.26
C GLU A 340 -0.24 -2.23 16.02
N GLY A 341 -0.27 -1.27 15.09
CA GLY A 341 -1.10 -1.32 13.89
C GLY A 341 -2.49 -0.73 14.07
N ASN A 342 -2.71 0.09 15.10
CA ASN A 342 -3.97 0.80 15.27
C ASN A 342 -3.90 2.16 14.57
N LEU A 343 -4.84 2.43 13.66
CA LEU A 343 -5.12 3.75 13.12
C LEU A 343 -6.33 4.34 13.85
N TYR A 344 -6.12 5.45 14.55
CA TYR A 344 -7.14 6.15 15.32
C TYR A 344 -7.73 7.31 14.51
N VAL A 345 -9.00 7.62 14.78
CA VAL A 345 -9.64 8.90 14.44
C VAL A 345 -10.05 9.56 15.76
N LEU A 346 -9.51 10.74 16.02
CA LEU A 346 -9.76 11.51 17.24
C LEU A 346 -10.43 12.83 16.88
N GLU A 347 -11.36 13.31 17.69
CA GLU A 347 -11.87 14.68 17.57
C GLU A 347 -10.76 15.67 17.93
N SER A 348 -10.48 16.62 17.03
CA SER A 348 -9.34 17.56 17.13
C SER A 348 -9.35 18.43 18.38
N LYS A 349 -10.53 18.82 18.89
CA LYS A 349 -10.64 19.76 20.02
C LYS A 349 -10.62 19.08 21.39
N THR A 350 -10.99 17.81 21.47
CA THR A 350 -11.15 17.10 22.76
C THR A 350 -10.29 15.84 22.88
N GLY A 351 -9.76 15.34 21.76
CA GLY A 351 -9.07 14.06 21.67
C GLY A 351 -10.00 12.85 21.69
N LYS A 352 -11.32 13.03 21.83
CA LYS A 352 -12.27 11.90 21.90
C LYS A 352 -12.08 10.95 20.71
N GLU A 353 -11.82 9.67 20.99
CA GLU A 353 -11.73 8.64 19.96
C GLU A 353 -13.11 8.44 19.32
N LEU A 354 -13.20 8.69 18.01
CA LEU A 354 -14.40 8.50 17.20
C LEU A 354 -14.43 7.12 16.56
N SER A 355 -13.26 6.63 16.13
CA SER A 355 -13.13 5.36 15.43
C SER A 355 -11.70 4.85 15.47
N ARG A 356 -11.54 3.56 15.13
CA ARG A 356 -10.26 2.88 15.06
C ARG A 356 -10.30 1.77 14.02
N PHE A 357 -9.20 1.60 13.30
CA PHE A 357 -8.96 0.48 12.39
C PHE A 357 -7.67 -0.25 12.77
N LYS A 358 -7.62 -1.58 12.56
CA LYS A 358 -6.47 -2.43 12.87
C LYS A 358 -5.86 -2.98 11.58
N THR A 359 -4.62 -2.62 11.28
CA THR A 359 -3.80 -3.24 10.23
C THR A 359 -3.20 -4.56 10.70
N GLY A 360 -2.65 -5.36 9.78
CA GLY A 360 -2.01 -6.63 10.10
C GLY A 360 -0.66 -6.49 10.80
N SER A 361 -0.01 -5.33 10.73
CA SER A 361 1.26 -5.03 11.40
C SER A 361 1.41 -3.55 11.76
N LEU A 362 2.61 -3.13 12.19
CA LEU A 362 2.98 -1.77 12.62
C LEU A 362 2.58 -0.69 11.61
N ILE A 363 2.25 0.51 12.08
CA ILE A 363 2.04 1.69 11.24
C ILE A 363 3.18 2.70 11.47
N HIS A 364 3.99 2.90 10.44
CA HIS A 364 5.00 3.96 10.38
C HIS A 364 4.59 5.11 9.46
N SER A 365 3.78 4.81 8.44
CA SER A 365 3.28 5.81 7.51
C SER A 365 2.42 6.83 8.26
N SER A 366 2.54 8.10 7.89
CA SER A 366 1.51 9.10 8.22
C SER A 366 0.22 8.80 7.44
N PRO A 367 -0.97 9.01 8.02
CA PRO A 367 -2.24 8.92 7.29
C PRO A 367 -2.40 10.06 6.28
N VAL A 368 -3.08 9.80 5.17
CA VAL A 368 -3.38 10.82 4.15
C VAL A 368 -4.88 10.85 3.86
N PRO A 369 -5.61 11.82 4.43
CA PRO A 369 -7.01 12.07 4.09
C PRO A 369 -7.17 12.53 2.64
N VAL A 370 -8.02 11.85 1.87
CA VAL A 370 -8.27 12.16 0.45
C VAL A 370 -9.63 11.62 0.00
N ASP A 371 -10.46 12.45 -0.65
CA ASP A 371 -11.74 12.09 -1.28
C ASP A 371 -12.68 11.19 -0.43
N GLY A 372 -12.84 11.56 0.85
CA GLY A 372 -13.66 10.83 1.81
C GLY A 372 -13.03 9.50 2.27
N MET A 373 -11.75 9.30 2.00
CA MET A 373 -10.92 8.18 2.43
C MET A 373 -9.75 8.65 3.28
N VAL A 374 -9.08 7.70 3.92
CA VAL A 374 -7.72 7.85 4.43
C VAL A 374 -6.85 6.74 3.86
N LEU A 375 -5.71 7.12 3.30
CA LEU A 375 -4.67 6.19 2.88
C LEU A 375 -3.67 5.97 4.01
N ILE A 376 -3.28 4.72 4.26
CA ILE A 376 -2.29 4.38 5.29
C ILE A 376 -1.47 3.14 4.90
N GLY A 377 -0.15 3.23 5.00
CA GLY A 377 0.78 2.10 4.81
C GLY A 377 1.08 1.35 6.11
N SER A 378 1.30 0.04 6.02
CA SER A 378 1.67 -0.82 7.14
C SER A 378 2.85 -1.75 6.82
N ASP A 379 3.53 -2.21 7.87
CA ASP A 379 4.63 -3.16 7.80
C ASP A 379 4.20 -4.59 7.40
N ASP A 380 2.89 -4.85 7.29
CA ASP A 380 2.34 -6.10 6.71
C ASP A 380 2.42 -6.15 5.18
N GLY A 381 2.92 -5.06 4.58
CA GLY A 381 3.13 -4.91 3.15
C GLY A 381 1.93 -4.32 2.40
N TYR A 382 0.90 -3.86 3.10
CA TYR A 382 -0.27 -3.24 2.48
C TYR A 382 -0.28 -1.71 2.58
N LEU A 383 -0.75 -1.08 1.50
CA LEU A 383 -1.38 0.25 1.54
C LEU A 383 -2.90 0.06 1.60
N TYR A 384 -3.53 0.64 2.62
CA TYR A 384 -4.98 0.59 2.83
C TYR A 384 -5.62 1.91 2.41
N ALA A 385 -6.79 1.85 1.78
CA ALA A 385 -7.71 2.98 1.62
C ALA A 385 -8.99 2.73 2.42
N LEU A 386 -9.24 3.55 3.44
CA LEU A 386 -10.34 3.36 4.38
C LEU A 386 -11.40 4.44 4.19
N GLY A 387 -12.68 4.05 4.15
CA GLY A 387 -13.83 4.95 3.93
C GLY A 387 -14.78 5.00 5.13
N GLY A 388 -15.64 6.03 5.19
CA GLY A 388 -16.55 6.27 6.32
C GLY A 388 -18.01 6.53 5.99
N THR A 389 -18.34 6.55 4.70
CA THR A 389 -19.71 6.33 4.27
C THR A 389 -19.99 4.84 4.35
N ASN A 390 -21.06 4.44 5.05
CA ASN A 390 -21.82 3.30 4.53
C ASN A 390 -22.38 3.84 3.23
N ARG A 391 -21.67 3.70 2.11
CA ARG A 391 -22.42 3.64 0.87
C ARG A 391 -23.38 2.48 1.09
N SER A 392 -24.68 2.77 1.15
CA SER A 392 -25.58 1.90 0.42
C SER A 392 -24.95 1.85 -0.96
N VAL A 393 -24.25 0.76 -1.22
CA VAL A 393 -23.65 0.48 -2.51
C VAL A 393 -24.81 0.61 -3.48
N SER A 394 -24.87 1.72 -4.21
CA SER A 394 -25.81 1.85 -5.31
C SER A 394 -25.31 0.87 -6.37
N ALA A 395 -25.79 -0.37 -6.28
CA ALA A 395 -25.60 -1.53 -7.13
C ALA A 395 -24.14 -1.88 -7.52
N ASN A 396 -23.57 -2.82 -6.73
CA ASN A 396 -22.45 -3.75 -7.00
C ASN A 396 -21.14 -3.23 -7.64
N PRO A 397 -20.00 -3.45 -6.95
CA PRO A 397 -19.31 -4.71 -7.20
C PRO A 397 -19.51 -5.64 -6.01
N GLN A 398 -20.16 -6.76 -6.24
CA GLN A 398 -20.31 -7.82 -5.27
C GLN A 398 -18.92 -8.13 -4.70
N GLN A 399 -18.79 -8.25 -3.37
CA GLN A 399 -17.66 -8.99 -2.83
C GLN A 399 -17.57 -10.29 -3.64
N PRO A 400 -16.37 -10.69 -4.09
CA PRO A 400 -16.28 -11.77 -5.04
C PRO A 400 -16.96 -13.00 -4.44
N ARG A 401 -17.94 -13.58 -5.13
CA ARG A 401 -18.65 -14.73 -4.56
C ARG A 401 -17.69 -15.91 -4.54
N LYS A 402 -17.34 -16.38 -3.35
CA LYS A 402 -16.38 -17.48 -3.14
C LYS A 402 -17.13 -18.69 -2.63
N ALA A 403 -17.08 -19.79 -3.37
CA ALA A 403 -17.68 -21.04 -2.93
C ALA A 403 -16.73 -22.23 -3.14
N VAL A 404 -16.88 -23.23 -2.30
CA VAL A 404 -16.24 -24.54 -2.42
C VAL A 404 -17.33 -25.58 -2.59
N PHE A 405 -17.34 -26.24 -3.75
CA PHE A 405 -18.23 -27.35 -4.01
C PHE A 405 -17.73 -28.59 -3.29
N TRP A 406 -18.60 -29.18 -2.46
CA TRP A 406 -18.34 -30.43 -1.77
C TRP A 406 -19.63 -31.23 -1.59
N GLU A 407 -19.55 -32.52 -1.89
CA GLU A 407 -20.55 -33.52 -1.50
C GLU A 407 -19.84 -34.74 -0.93
N ALA A 408 -20.50 -35.43 -0.01
CA ALA A 408 -20.09 -36.76 0.43
C ALA A 408 -20.32 -37.76 -0.72
N LEU A 409 -19.28 -37.98 -1.53
CA LEU A 409 -19.31 -38.92 -2.65
C LEU A 409 -18.63 -40.22 -2.22
N ALA A 410 -19.42 -41.19 -1.75
CA ALA A 410 -18.90 -42.52 -1.44
C ALA A 410 -18.20 -43.12 -2.68
N GLY A 411 -17.04 -43.76 -2.47
CA GLY A 411 -16.32 -44.45 -3.55
C GLY A 411 -15.69 -43.52 -4.59
N ASN A 412 -15.22 -42.32 -4.23
CA ASN A 412 -14.25 -41.61 -5.09
C ASN A 412 -12.91 -42.36 -5.01
N PRO A 413 -12.46 -43.02 -6.10
CA PRO A 413 -11.24 -43.82 -6.07
C PRO A 413 -9.97 -42.97 -5.98
N TRP A 414 -10.08 -41.66 -6.29
CA TRP A 414 -8.95 -40.77 -6.35
C TRP A 414 -8.72 -40.02 -5.04
N PHE A 415 -9.73 -39.40 -4.44
CA PHE A 415 -9.58 -38.73 -3.15
C PHE A 415 -9.87 -39.71 -2.01
N THR A 416 -8.81 -40.19 -1.37
CA THR A 416 -8.88 -41.09 -0.22
C THR A 416 -8.53 -40.36 1.08
N PHE A 417 -8.75 -40.99 2.23
CA PHE A 417 -8.37 -40.47 3.55
C PHE A 417 -8.89 -39.07 3.90
N GLY A 418 -10.05 -38.67 3.38
CA GLY A 418 -10.71 -37.42 3.76
C GLY A 418 -10.14 -36.16 3.11
N VAL A 419 -9.36 -36.29 2.01
CA VAL A 419 -8.76 -35.11 1.35
C VAL A 419 -9.80 -34.10 0.86
N GLY A 420 -10.97 -34.57 0.38
CA GLY A 420 -12.04 -33.66 -0.04
C GLY A 420 -12.62 -32.86 1.14
N GLU A 421 -12.79 -33.49 2.29
CA GLU A 421 -13.17 -32.83 3.55
C GLU A 421 -12.13 -31.82 3.99
N TRP A 422 -10.83 -32.15 3.87
CA TRP A 422 -9.75 -31.22 4.19
C TRP A 422 -9.74 -29.99 3.28
N VAL A 423 -9.91 -30.17 1.97
CA VAL A 423 -10.03 -29.05 1.02
C VAL A 423 -11.25 -28.19 1.38
N ARG A 424 -12.41 -28.82 1.59
CA ARG A 424 -13.64 -28.14 2.02
C ARG A 424 -13.41 -27.30 3.28
N ASP A 425 -12.85 -27.91 4.32
CA ASP A 425 -12.66 -27.25 5.62
C ASP A 425 -11.63 -26.13 5.53
N TYR A 426 -10.56 -26.32 4.76
CA TYR A 426 -9.55 -25.29 4.51
C TYR A 426 -10.14 -24.07 3.78
N PHE A 427 -10.92 -24.29 2.72
CA PHE A 427 -11.55 -23.19 1.98
C PHE A 427 -12.67 -22.51 2.78
N LYS A 428 -13.46 -23.28 3.53
CA LYS A 428 -14.45 -22.74 4.48
C LYS A 428 -13.78 -21.82 5.51
N ALA A 429 -12.65 -22.23 6.08
CA ALA A 429 -11.87 -21.41 7.01
C ALA A 429 -11.33 -20.12 6.37
N ASN A 430 -11.21 -20.08 5.03
CA ASN A 430 -10.79 -18.91 4.24
C ASN A 430 -11.97 -18.14 3.60
N GLY A 431 -13.17 -18.30 4.16
CA GLY A 431 -14.34 -17.50 3.80
C GLY A 431 -15.02 -17.93 2.49
N TYR A 432 -14.93 -19.20 2.12
CA TYR A 432 -15.71 -19.77 1.03
C TYR A 432 -17.00 -20.41 1.55
N GLU A 433 -18.10 -20.19 0.85
CA GLU A 433 -19.37 -20.88 1.08
C GLU A 433 -19.25 -22.35 0.68
N VAL A 434 -19.63 -23.29 1.56
CA VAL A 434 -19.67 -24.72 1.19
C VAL A 434 -21.01 -25.01 0.51
N ILE A 435 -20.98 -25.46 -0.75
CA ILE A 435 -22.19 -25.72 -1.55
C ILE A 435 -22.24 -27.15 -2.07
N ASP A 436 -23.45 -27.70 -2.19
CA ASP A 436 -23.75 -29.01 -2.81
C ASP A 436 -24.13 -28.86 -4.29
N SER A 437 -24.63 -29.91 -4.95
CA SER A 437 -24.99 -29.83 -6.39
C SER A 437 -26.12 -28.84 -6.67
N ARG A 438 -27.05 -28.63 -5.73
CA ARG A 438 -28.13 -27.66 -5.89
C ARG A 438 -27.56 -26.25 -5.77
N GLY A 439 -26.80 -26.00 -4.71
CA GLY A 439 -26.13 -24.72 -4.49
C GLY A 439 -25.16 -24.37 -5.62
N LEU A 440 -24.49 -25.37 -6.22
CA LEU A 440 -23.63 -25.19 -7.39
C LEU A 440 -24.41 -24.69 -8.60
N ASN A 441 -25.56 -25.30 -8.91
CA ASN A 441 -26.38 -24.85 -10.03
C ASN A 441 -26.89 -23.41 -9.84
N ASP A 442 -27.33 -23.08 -8.63
CA ASP A 442 -27.80 -21.74 -8.27
C ASP A 442 -26.66 -20.73 -8.36
N PHE A 443 -25.48 -21.07 -7.83
CA PHE A 443 -24.27 -20.25 -7.91
C PHE A 443 -23.90 -19.93 -9.36
N LEU A 444 -23.81 -20.96 -10.21
CA LEU A 444 -23.41 -20.80 -11.61
C LEU A 444 -24.43 -19.93 -12.36
N LYS A 445 -25.72 -20.15 -12.13
CA LYS A 445 -26.79 -19.36 -12.78
C LYS A 445 -26.72 -17.90 -12.36
N GLU A 446 -26.74 -17.63 -11.06
CA GLU A 446 -26.71 -16.27 -10.52
C GLU A 446 -25.48 -15.51 -10.99
N GLN A 447 -24.29 -16.11 -10.88
CA GLN A 447 -23.04 -15.42 -11.25
C GLN A 447 -22.87 -15.28 -12.76
N SER A 448 -23.49 -16.15 -13.57
CA SER A 448 -23.54 -15.96 -15.03
C SER A 448 -24.37 -14.73 -15.42
N ASP A 449 -25.47 -14.49 -14.71
CA ASP A 449 -26.39 -13.40 -15.00
C ASP A 449 -25.86 -12.07 -14.44
N GLU A 450 -25.27 -12.08 -13.24
CA GLU A 450 -24.73 -10.89 -12.56
C GLU A 450 -23.35 -10.46 -13.07
N ARG A 451 -22.55 -11.39 -13.61
CA ARG A 451 -21.17 -11.17 -14.09
C ARG A 451 -20.23 -10.53 -13.06
N GLY A 452 -20.50 -10.76 -11.77
CA GLY A 452 -19.65 -10.37 -10.66
C GLY A 452 -18.35 -11.17 -10.63
N ALA A 453 -17.33 -10.66 -9.92
CA ALA A 453 -16.14 -11.45 -9.66
C ALA A 453 -16.52 -12.66 -8.79
N SER A 454 -16.11 -13.87 -9.17
CA SER A 454 -16.51 -15.07 -8.43
C SER A 454 -15.57 -16.24 -8.69
N VAL A 455 -15.47 -17.13 -7.71
CA VAL A 455 -14.73 -18.40 -7.81
C VAL A 455 -15.55 -19.53 -7.22
N ILE A 456 -15.50 -20.68 -7.90
CA ILE A 456 -15.90 -21.96 -7.35
C ILE A 456 -14.70 -22.92 -7.34
N VAL A 457 -14.35 -23.45 -6.16
CA VAL A 457 -13.32 -24.47 -6.00
C VAL A 457 -13.99 -25.82 -5.83
N PHE A 458 -13.58 -26.82 -6.61
CA PHE A 458 -14.10 -28.18 -6.46
C PHE A 458 -13.20 -28.94 -5.51
N ALA A 459 -13.75 -29.37 -4.38
CA ALA A 459 -13.01 -30.16 -3.38
C ALA A 459 -12.72 -31.61 -3.85
N ASN A 460 -13.13 -31.97 -5.07
CA ASN A 460 -12.85 -33.23 -5.71
C ASN A 460 -12.80 -33.06 -7.24
N ASN A 461 -12.52 -34.14 -7.98
CA ASN A 461 -12.46 -34.15 -9.45
C ASN A 461 -13.74 -34.71 -10.10
N ARG A 462 -14.84 -34.86 -9.35
CA ARG A 462 -16.12 -35.36 -9.86
C ARG A 462 -17.05 -34.19 -10.18
N PHE A 463 -17.52 -34.17 -11.41
CA PHE A 463 -18.37 -33.13 -11.96
C PHE A 463 -19.82 -33.64 -12.04
N PRO A 464 -20.81 -32.98 -11.43
CA PRO A 464 -22.19 -33.45 -11.47
C PRO A 464 -22.69 -33.57 -12.92
N SER A 465 -23.26 -34.71 -13.31
CA SER A 465 -23.70 -34.95 -14.70
C SER A 465 -24.70 -33.93 -15.24
N PRO A 466 -25.63 -33.33 -14.46
CA PRO A 466 -26.49 -32.25 -14.97
C PRO A 466 -25.71 -31.03 -15.45
N LEU A 467 -24.46 -30.86 -14.99
CA LEU A 467 -23.54 -29.81 -15.40
C LEU A 467 -22.55 -30.29 -16.48
N ALA A 468 -22.59 -31.58 -16.85
CA ALA A 468 -21.72 -32.21 -17.84
C ALA A 468 -22.50 -32.69 -19.09
N ASP A 469 -23.68 -32.11 -19.35
CA ASP A 469 -24.42 -32.38 -20.59
C ASP A 469 -23.60 -31.90 -21.80
N ASP A 470 -23.65 -32.68 -22.89
CA ASP A 470 -22.72 -32.65 -24.02
C ASP A 470 -22.93 -31.45 -24.97
N THR A 471 -23.88 -30.58 -24.65
CA THR A 471 -24.14 -29.37 -25.42
C THR A 471 -23.33 -28.20 -24.85
N THR A 472 -22.42 -27.63 -25.64
CA THR A 472 -21.70 -26.41 -25.26
C THR A 472 -22.65 -25.22 -25.09
N THR A 473 -23.77 -25.25 -25.82
CA THR A 473 -24.80 -24.21 -25.82
C THR A 473 -25.80 -24.47 -24.70
N GLY A 474 -25.75 -23.67 -23.64
CA GLY A 474 -26.71 -23.74 -22.53
C GLY A 474 -26.19 -24.44 -21.26
N ASN A 475 -25.01 -25.06 -21.31
CA ASN A 475 -24.39 -25.65 -20.13
C ASN A 475 -24.09 -24.56 -19.05
N PRO A 476 -24.58 -24.70 -17.80
CA PRO A 476 -24.47 -23.65 -16.78
C PRO A 476 -23.04 -23.25 -16.44
N VAL A 477 -22.12 -24.22 -16.41
CA VAL A 477 -20.71 -23.95 -16.08
C VAL A 477 -20.05 -23.23 -17.23
N ARG A 478 -20.39 -23.62 -18.47
CA ARG A 478 -19.86 -22.95 -19.64
C ARG A 478 -20.31 -21.49 -19.70
N ARG A 479 -21.60 -21.23 -19.47
CA ARG A 479 -22.15 -19.87 -19.36
C ARG A 479 -21.44 -19.05 -18.29
N TYR A 480 -21.16 -19.67 -17.14
CA TYR A 480 -20.44 -19.03 -16.03
C TYR A 480 -19.01 -18.64 -16.43
N LEU A 481 -18.28 -19.53 -17.10
CA LEU A 481 -16.92 -19.26 -17.55
C LEU A 481 -16.87 -18.22 -18.67
N ASP A 482 -17.79 -18.28 -19.64
CA ASP A 482 -17.93 -17.28 -20.71
C ASP A 482 -18.33 -15.89 -20.16
N ALA A 483 -19.00 -15.85 -19.01
CA ALA A 483 -19.34 -14.61 -18.29
C ALA A 483 -18.16 -14.01 -17.51
N GLY A 484 -17.00 -14.67 -17.47
CA GLY A 484 -15.81 -14.24 -16.73
C GLY A 484 -15.70 -14.83 -15.32
N GLY A 485 -16.44 -15.90 -15.02
CA GLY A 485 -16.28 -16.66 -13.79
C GLY A 485 -14.97 -17.45 -13.73
N LYS A 486 -14.57 -17.85 -12.51
CA LYS A 486 -13.46 -18.79 -12.28
C LYS A 486 -13.95 -20.11 -11.70
N ALA A 487 -13.49 -21.23 -12.25
CA ALA A 487 -13.63 -22.55 -11.65
C ALA A 487 -12.25 -23.19 -11.44
N VAL A 488 -11.99 -23.71 -10.23
CA VAL A 488 -10.73 -24.40 -9.89
C VAL A 488 -11.02 -25.88 -9.65
N LEU A 489 -10.42 -26.74 -10.47
CA LEU A 489 -10.51 -28.19 -10.38
C LEU A 489 -9.21 -28.74 -9.80
N LEU A 490 -9.35 -29.66 -8.84
CA LEU A 490 -8.24 -30.23 -8.11
C LEU A 490 -8.08 -31.73 -8.40
N GLY A 491 -6.83 -32.17 -8.56
CA GLY A 491 -6.48 -33.58 -8.74
C GLY A 491 -6.40 -33.99 -10.21
N ASN A 492 -6.84 -35.20 -10.52
CA ASN A 492 -6.86 -35.74 -11.88
C ASN A 492 -7.92 -35.03 -12.75
N ASN A 493 -7.92 -35.34 -14.04
CA ASN A 493 -8.90 -34.90 -15.01
C ASN A 493 -10.33 -35.09 -14.46
N PRO A 494 -11.22 -34.12 -14.69
CA PRO A 494 -12.57 -34.17 -14.17
C PRO A 494 -13.40 -35.28 -14.82
N VAL A 495 -14.28 -35.90 -14.03
CA VAL A 495 -15.12 -37.03 -14.46
C VAL A 495 -16.58 -36.71 -14.17
N ALA A 496 -17.46 -36.88 -15.16
CA ALA A 496 -18.89 -36.71 -14.99
C ALA A 496 -19.51 -37.90 -14.22
N TYR A 497 -20.46 -37.64 -13.31
CA TYR A 497 -21.18 -38.69 -12.58
C TYR A 497 -22.70 -38.48 -12.53
N ILE A 498 -23.48 -39.57 -12.57
CA ILE A 498 -24.92 -39.57 -12.24
C ILE A 498 -25.16 -40.17 -10.85
N ARG A 499 -26.34 -39.88 -10.28
CA ARG A 499 -26.91 -40.68 -9.20
C ARG A 499 -27.96 -41.60 -9.80
N ASP A 500 -27.88 -42.88 -9.51
CA ASP A 500 -28.94 -43.82 -9.86
C ASP A 500 -30.16 -43.66 -8.95
N SER A 501 -31.22 -44.44 -9.20
CA SER A 501 -32.47 -44.40 -8.44
C SER A 501 -32.31 -44.78 -6.95
N SER A 502 -31.19 -45.39 -6.57
CA SER A 502 -30.84 -45.70 -5.17
C SER A 502 -30.00 -44.61 -4.50
N GLY A 503 -29.64 -43.57 -5.25
CA GLY A 503 -28.78 -42.47 -4.79
C GLY A 503 -27.27 -42.76 -4.89
N GLN A 504 -26.88 -43.95 -5.39
CA GLN A 504 -25.48 -44.31 -5.61
C GLN A 504 -24.90 -43.60 -6.82
N ILE A 505 -23.60 -43.28 -6.74
CA ILE A 505 -22.87 -42.51 -7.74
C ILE A 505 -22.28 -43.45 -8.78
N GLN A 506 -22.51 -43.16 -10.05
CA GLN A 506 -21.92 -43.87 -11.18
C GLN A 506 -21.20 -42.87 -12.09
N ASP A 507 -19.91 -43.11 -12.35
CA ASP A 507 -19.12 -42.34 -13.31
C ASP A 507 -19.52 -42.76 -14.74
N ILE A 508 -19.78 -41.81 -15.65
CA ILE A 508 -20.47 -42.11 -16.93
C ILE A 508 -19.65 -41.87 -18.20
N ASP A 509 -18.73 -40.90 -18.25
CA ASP A 509 -17.85 -40.64 -19.41
C ASP A 509 -16.78 -39.57 -19.07
N PHE A 510 -15.49 -39.90 -19.27
CA PHE A 510 -14.36 -38.98 -19.08
C PHE A 510 -14.24 -37.90 -20.16
N SER A 511 -14.80 -38.16 -21.35
CA SER A 511 -14.70 -37.26 -22.49
C SER A 511 -15.77 -36.16 -22.50
N ARG A 512 -16.88 -36.34 -21.75
CA ARG A 512 -17.97 -35.34 -21.60
C ARG A 512 -17.44 -34.00 -21.10
N VAL A 513 -16.69 -34.02 -19.99
CA VAL A 513 -16.19 -32.79 -19.38
C VAL A 513 -15.19 -32.07 -20.31
N GLY A 514 -14.39 -32.85 -21.04
CA GLY A 514 -13.52 -32.33 -22.10
C GLY A 514 -14.27 -31.60 -23.20
N ARG A 515 -15.39 -32.14 -23.67
CA ARG A 515 -16.24 -31.48 -24.69
C ARG A 515 -16.82 -30.16 -24.19
N VAL A 516 -17.31 -30.10 -22.95
CA VAL A 516 -17.87 -28.86 -22.35
C VAL A 516 -16.83 -27.73 -22.32
N PHE A 517 -15.60 -28.04 -21.93
CA PHE A 517 -14.52 -27.04 -21.83
C PHE A 517 -13.71 -26.87 -23.13
N GLY A 518 -14.00 -27.68 -24.14
CA GLY A 518 -13.20 -27.80 -25.36
C GLY A 518 -11.74 -28.13 -25.07
N VAL A 519 -11.47 -28.86 -23.99
CA VAL A 519 -10.12 -29.30 -23.59
C VAL A 519 -9.97 -30.76 -23.94
N ASN A 520 -8.99 -31.08 -24.77
CA ASN A 520 -8.66 -32.47 -24.98
C ASN A 520 -7.83 -33.03 -23.81
N TYR A 521 -8.50 -33.71 -22.90
CA TYR A 521 -7.87 -34.40 -21.76
C TYR A 521 -7.18 -35.72 -22.15
N SER A 522 -7.12 -36.09 -23.45
CA SER A 522 -6.50 -37.34 -23.94
C SER A 522 -4.98 -37.41 -23.80
N GLY A 523 -4.36 -36.57 -22.95
CA GLY A 523 -2.95 -36.69 -22.59
C GLY A 523 -2.72 -37.99 -21.83
N ARG A 524 -1.59 -38.65 -22.12
CA ARG A 524 -1.08 -39.87 -21.46
C ARG A 524 -1.50 -39.93 -19.98
N GLN A 525 -2.56 -40.68 -19.66
CA GLN A 525 -2.96 -40.85 -18.26
C GLN A 525 -2.01 -41.77 -17.48
N THR A 526 -1.05 -42.45 -18.13
CA THR A 526 -0.36 -43.59 -17.48
C THR A 526 1.04 -43.97 -17.99
N ASP A 527 1.70 -43.25 -18.91
CA ASP A 527 2.87 -43.83 -19.60
C ASP A 527 4.25 -43.62 -18.91
N ALA A 528 4.31 -42.88 -17.80
CA ALA A 528 5.52 -42.78 -16.96
C ALA A 528 5.56 -43.93 -15.94
N ILE A 529 6.72 -44.19 -15.32
CA ILE A 529 6.92 -45.28 -14.34
C ILE A 529 5.93 -45.11 -13.16
N GLY A 530 4.81 -45.83 -13.20
CA GLY A 530 3.71 -45.71 -12.23
C GLY A 530 2.76 -44.51 -12.46
N GLY A 531 2.87 -43.81 -13.59
CA GLY A 531 1.99 -42.70 -13.98
C GLY A 531 2.31 -41.36 -13.32
N TRP A 532 3.50 -41.17 -12.75
CA TRP A 532 3.91 -39.93 -12.08
C TRP A 532 5.01 -39.19 -12.85
N PHE A 533 4.96 -37.85 -12.86
CA PHE A 533 5.97 -36.97 -13.46
C PHE A 533 6.30 -35.80 -12.53
N SER A 534 7.49 -35.22 -12.65
CA SER A 534 7.83 -33.97 -11.95
C SER A 534 7.28 -32.77 -12.70
N ALA A 535 6.56 -31.89 -12.02
CA ALA A 535 6.01 -30.66 -12.57
C ALA A 535 6.66 -29.43 -11.92
N HIS A 536 7.18 -28.52 -12.73
CA HIS A 536 7.86 -27.30 -12.28
C HIS A 536 7.05 -26.05 -12.61
N THR A 537 6.96 -25.14 -11.63
CA THR A 537 6.26 -23.86 -11.77
C THR A 537 6.90 -22.98 -12.86
N THR A 538 6.08 -22.43 -13.75
CA THR A 538 6.51 -21.44 -14.76
C THR A 538 6.53 -20.02 -14.16
N PRO A 539 7.15 -19.02 -14.82
CA PRO A 539 7.01 -17.63 -14.39
C PRO A 539 5.56 -17.15 -14.29
N ASP A 540 4.66 -17.66 -15.14
CA ASP A 540 3.23 -17.39 -15.06
C ASP A 540 2.62 -18.06 -13.82
N GLY A 541 2.95 -19.33 -13.55
CA GLY A 541 2.52 -20.02 -12.34
C GLY A 541 2.96 -19.30 -11.06
N ALA A 542 4.18 -18.77 -11.04
CA ALA A 542 4.70 -18.00 -9.92
C ALA A 542 3.90 -16.71 -9.68
N ARG A 543 3.48 -16.01 -10.74
CA ARG A 543 2.57 -14.85 -10.63
C ARG A 543 1.20 -15.23 -10.07
N TRP A 544 0.70 -16.41 -10.44
CA TRP A 544 -0.56 -16.96 -9.92
C TRP A 544 -0.42 -17.53 -8.50
N GLY A 545 0.78 -17.56 -7.92
CA GLY A 545 1.04 -17.97 -6.54
C GLY A 545 1.51 -19.42 -6.37
N LEU A 546 1.73 -20.18 -7.46
CA LEU A 546 2.37 -21.49 -7.39
C LEU A 546 3.86 -21.34 -7.10
N LYS A 547 4.46 -22.33 -6.41
CA LYS A 547 5.88 -22.32 -6.06
C LYS A 547 6.51 -23.69 -6.24
N GLY A 548 7.78 -23.70 -6.65
CA GLY A 548 8.60 -24.90 -6.67
C GLY A 548 8.13 -25.95 -7.69
N TRP A 549 8.10 -27.20 -7.24
CA TRP A 549 7.75 -28.37 -8.05
C TRP A 549 6.96 -29.40 -7.24
N TRP A 550 6.20 -30.25 -7.92
CA TRP A 550 5.47 -31.37 -7.30
C TRP A 550 5.42 -32.58 -8.25
N MET A 551 5.06 -33.74 -7.70
CA MET A 551 4.82 -34.95 -8.50
C MET A 551 3.37 -34.93 -9.00
N GLY A 552 3.14 -34.80 -10.30
CA GLY A 552 1.81 -34.89 -10.92
C GLY A 552 1.55 -36.26 -11.56
N MET A 553 0.31 -36.51 -11.99
CA MET A 553 -0.07 -37.72 -12.75
C MET A 553 -0.83 -37.47 -14.05
N SER A 554 -1.23 -36.24 -14.34
CA SER A 554 -1.98 -35.93 -15.55
C SER A 554 -1.63 -34.55 -16.11
N SER A 555 -1.31 -34.52 -17.40
CA SER A 555 -0.94 -33.31 -18.12
C SER A 555 -1.55 -33.34 -19.53
N ILE A 556 -1.73 -32.15 -20.11
CA ILE A 556 -2.32 -32.00 -21.45
C ILE A 556 -1.37 -31.23 -22.37
N GLU A 557 -1.68 -31.27 -23.67
CA GLU A 557 -0.92 -30.49 -24.64
C GLU A 557 -1.01 -28.99 -24.32
N PRO A 558 0.11 -28.26 -24.22
CA PRO A 558 0.10 -26.82 -23.91
C PRO A 558 -0.79 -25.97 -24.82
N ARG A 559 -1.03 -26.42 -26.06
CA ARG A 559 -1.89 -25.72 -27.04
C ARG A 559 -3.39 -25.74 -26.70
N GLU A 560 -3.82 -26.63 -25.79
CA GLU A 560 -5.24 -26.81 -25.43
C GLU A 560 -5.73 -25.73 -24.45
N VAL A 561 -4.80 -24.95 -23.89
CA VAL A 561 -5.01 -24.01 -22.77
C VAL A 561 -4.45 -22.64 -23.10
N THR A 562 -4.83 -21.65 -22.31
CA THR A 562 -4.40 -20.25 -22.49
C THR A 562 -3.07 -19.98 -21.78
N THR A 563 -2.91 -20.49 -20.56
CA THR A 563 -1.73 -20.23 -19.73
C THR A 563 -1.26 -21.53 -19.10
N VAL A 564 0.04 -21.81 -19.19
CA VAL A 564 0.68 -22.95 -18.53
C VAL A 564 1.30 -22.48 -17.22
N LEU A 565 0.73 -22.91 -16.09
CA LEU A 565 1.21 -22.55 -14.75
C LEU A 565 2.36 -23.46 -14.28
N ALA A 566 2.39 -24.71 -14.72
CA ALA A 566 3.52 -25.61 -14.52
C ALA A 566 3.70 -26.57 -15.69
N ARG A 567 4.96 -26.93 -15.95
CA ARG A 567 5.35 -27.91 -16.98
C ARG A 567 5.83 -29.19 -16.35
N ASP A 568 5.40 -30.34 -16.88
CA ASP A 568 6.03 -31.60 -16.54
C ASP A 568 7.39 -31.78 -17.24
N GLU A 569 8.07 -32.88 -16.94
CA GLU A 569 9.36 -33.26 -17.54
C GLU A 569 9.33 -33.44 -19.07
N ASP A 570 8.15 -33.68 -19.64
CA ASP A 570 7.91 -33.76 -21.09
C ASP A 570 7.52 -32.39 -21.69
N GLY A 571 7.51 -31.31 -20.89
CA GLY A 571 7.15 -29.96 -21.30
C GLY A 571 5.64 -29.71 -21.44
N ARG A 572 4.80 -30.68 -21.06
CA ARG A 572 3.34 -30.62 -21.14
C ARG A 572 2.76 -29.80 -19.99
N ALA A 573 1.50 -29.37 -20.12
CA ALA A 573 0.85 -28.54 -19.11
C ALA A 573 0.34 -29.39 -17.94
N ALA A 574 1.03 -29.33 -16.80
CA ALA A 574 0.69 -30.07 -15.57
C ALA A 574 -0.20 -29.27 -14.60
N ALA A 575 -0.12 -27.94 -14.66
CA ALA A 575 -1.10 -27.02 -14.08
C ALA A 575 -1.34 -25.89 -15.09
N TRP A 576 -2.58 -25.47 -15.25
CA TRP A 576 -2.94 -24.61 -16.37
C TRP A 576 -4.24 -23.86 -16.17
N VAL A 577 -4.42 -22.82 -16.99
CA VAL A 577 -5.64 -22.02 -17.10
C VAL A 577 -6.12 -22.02 -18.53
N LYS A 578 -7.41 -22.27 -18.73
CA LYS A 578 -8.11 -22.01 -19.99
C LYS A 578 -9.08 -20.86 -19.80
N ASN A 579 -8.79 -19.75 -20.45
CA ASN A 579 -9.62 -18.55 -20.45
C ASN A 579 -10.68 -18.64 -21.55
N PHE A 580 -11.88 -18.15 -21.27
CA PHE A 580 -13.04 -18.20 -22.16
C PHE A 580 -13.48 -16.79 -22.62
N GLY A 581 -12.52 -15.88 -22.78
CA GLY A 581 -12.77 -14.47 -23.16
C GLY A 581 -12.94 -13.52 -21.98
N GLY A 582 -12.79 -14.00 -20.75
CA GLY A 582 -12.80 -13.20 -19.52
C GLY A 582 -11.47 -12.49 -19.23
N PRO A 583 -11.42 -11.55 -18.26
CA PRO A 583 -10.20 -10.85 -17.87
C PRO A 583 -9.14 -11.82 -17.30
N GLU A 584 -7.88 -11.38 -17.22
CA GLU A 584 -6.83 -12.16 -16.56
C GLU A 584 -7.26 -12.56 -15.13
N GLY A 585 -6.96 -13.80 -14.74
CA GLY A 585 -7.42 -14.35 -13.47
C GLY A 585 -8.79 -15.02 -13.54
N THR A 586 -9.41 -15.18 -14.71
CA THR A 586 -10.69 -15.89 -14.89
C THR A 586 -10.54 -17.12 -15.79
N GLY A 587 -11.58 -17.96 -15.84
CA GLY A 587 -11.59 -19.20 -16.63
C GLY A 587 -11.46 -20.48 -15.80
N LEU A 588 -11.19 -21.58 -16.49
CA LEU A 588 -11.03 -22.89 -15.89
C LEU A 588 -9.56 -23.09 -15.49
N VAL A 589 -9.33 -23.39 -14.21
CA VAL A 589 -8.01 -23.69 -13.67
C VAL A 589 -7.97 -25.17 -13.28
N GLN A 590 -6.95 -25.89 -13.73
CA GLN A 590 -6.66 -27.25 -13.28
C GLN A 590 -5.36 -27.24 -12.47
N LEU A 591 -5.44 -27.68 -11.21
CA LEU A 591 -4.29 -27.89 -10.34
C LEU A 591 -4.24 -29.34 -9.88
N TRP A 592 -3.03 -29.87 -9.78
CA TRP A 592 -2.82 -31.19 -9.22
C TRP A 592 -2.65 -31.12 -7.70
N ILE A 593 -3.29 -32.03 -6.97
CA ILE A 593 -3.04 -32.28 -5.55
C ILE A 593 -2.96 -33.79 -5.28
N ARG A 594 -2.23 -34.16 -4.22
CA ARG A 594 -2.03 -35.55 -3.79
C ARG A 594 -3.33 -36.21 -3.33
N ARG A 595 -3.50 -37.48 -3.70
CA ARG A 595 -4.68 -38.30 -3.31
C ARG A 595 -4.84 -38.60 -1.82
N ASN A 596 -3.75 -38.59 -1.06
CA ASN A 596 -3.67 -39.10 0.31
C ASN A 596 -3.08 -38.09 1.33
N GLY A 597 -2.94 -36.82 0.96
CA GLY A 597 -2.36 -35.80 1.83
C GLY A 597 -2.34 -34.44 1.15
N PRO A 598 -2.98 -33.39 1.68
CA PRO A 598 -3.12 -32.11 1.02
C PRO A 598 -1.84 -31.32 1.26
N SER A 599 -0.80 -31.61 0.48
CA SER A 599 0.26 -30.63 0.28
C SER A 599 -0.32 -29.47 -0.55
N ASP A 600 0.18 -28.25 -0.31
CA ASP A 600 0.04 -27.12 -1.24
C ASP A 600 -1.34 -26.42 -1.29
N LEU A 601 -2.21 -26.58 -0.27
CA LEU A 601 -3.52 -25.88 -0.23
C LEU A 601 -3.39 -24.35 -0.15
N SER A 602 -2.29 -23.83 0.41
CA SER A 602 -1.99 -22.39 0.40
C SER A 602 -1.75 -21.84 -1.00
N GLU A 603 -1.08 -22.61 -1.84
CA GLU A 603 -0.80 -22.32 -3.24
C GLU A 603 -2.09 -22.43 -4.05
N VAL A 604 -2.90 -23.47 -3.79
CA VAL A 604 -4.24 -23.61 -4.40
C VAL A 604 -5.12 -22.40 -4.06
N LEU A 605 -5.13 -21.95 -2.81
CA LEU A 605 -5.87 -20.75 -2.39
C LEU A 605 -5.34 -19.50 -3.10
N SER A 606 -4.03 -19.35 -3.23
CA SER A 606 -3.41 -18.22 -3.94
C SER A 606 -3.86 -18.16 -5.40
N VAL A 607 -3.86 -19.30 -6.09
CA VAL A 607 -4.35 -19.42 -7.48
C VAL A 607 -5.86 -19.17 -7.57
N ALA A 608 -6.63 -19.70 -6.63
CA ALA A 608 -8.07 -19.48 -6.55
C ALA A 608 -8.38 -17.98 -6.39
N GLU A 609 -7.62 -17.24 -5.59
CA GLU A 609 -7.82 -15.81 -5.34
C GLU A 609 -7.14 -14.87 -6.35
N TYR A 610 -6.27 -15.37 -7.23
CA TYR A 610 -5.59 -14.55 -8.25
C TYR A 610 -6.58 -13.84 -9.18
N GLY A 611 -6.62 -12.50 -9.18
CA GLY A 611 -7.56 -11.73 -10.00
C GLY A 611 -9.01 -11.72 -9.53
N LEU A 612 -9.33 -12.25 -8.33
CA LEU A 612 -10.69 -12.19 -7.77
C LEU A 612 -11.07 -10.81 -7.21
N ARG A 613 -10.12 -10.00 -6.78
CA ARG A 613 -10.41 -8.65 -6.26
C ARG A 613 -10.55 -7.72 -7.47
N GLY A 614 -11.78 -7.64 -7.99
CA GLY A 614 -12.06 -7.07 -9.31
C GLY A 614 -12.72 -5.69 -9.29
N ARG A 615 -12.27 -4.89 -10.26
CA ARG A 615 -12.99 -3.88 -11.08
C ARG A 615 -13.54 -2.62 -10.40
#